data_AF-A0ABD3QV90-F1
#
_entry.id   AF-A0ABD3QV90-F1
#
_cell.length_a   1.000
_cell.length_b   1.000
_cell.length_c   1.000
_cell.angle_alpha   90.00
_cell.angle_beta   90.00
_cell.angle_gamma   90.00
#
_symmetry.space_group_name_H-M   'P 1'
#
loop_
_entity.id
_entity.type
_entity.pdbx_description
1 polymer ?
#
loop_
_entity_poly.entity_id
_entity_poly.type
_entity_poly.pdbx_seq_one_letter_code
_entity_poly.pdbx_strand_id
1 'polypeptide(L)'
;MPANNAMDIDLPADVGNNQRSLPIARLSKCPRTLHDLWGEYELGLGGFKAAKLFTARERGKEKCKYYRRNNFWKIVAEMVRAGESADAAIDKVYRVYGQSRTVTQVLNCIRKDNKRGGHPDLKVGHL
;
A
#
# COMPACT_ATOMS: atom_id res chain seq x y z
N MET A 1 34.05 -21.42 -49.97
CA MET A 1 33.55 -22.51 -49.10
C MET A 1 34.65 -23.58 -49.02
N PRO A 2 34.96 -24.21 -47.88
CA PRO A 2 34.34 -24.12 -46.54
C PRO A 2 35.29 -23.96 -45.32
N ALA A 3 34.65 -23.64 -44.17
CA ALA A 3 34.89 -24.02 -42.77
C ALA A 3 36.24 -23.71 -42.08
N ASN A 4 36.31 -22.76 -41.13
CA ASN A 4 35.85 -22.82 -39.70
C ASN A 4 36.74 -23.71 -38.81
N ASN A 5 37.49 -23.11 -37.86
CA ASN A 5 37.22 -23.30 -36.41
C ASN A 5 38.12 -22.45 -35.47
N ALA A 6 37.48 -22.03 -34.37
CA ALA A 6 38.04 -21.77 -33.03
C ALA A 6 38.96 -20.55 -32.82
N MET A 7 38.35 -19.42 -32.45
CA MET A 7 38.88 -18.62 -31.33
C MET A 7 37.85 -18.63 -30.21
N ASP A 8 38.18 -19.39 -29.16
CA ASP A 8 37.61 -19.27 -27.83
C ASP A 8 37.82 -17.84 -27.31
N ILE A 9 36.75 -17.05 -27.26
CA ILE A 9 36.72 -15.84 -26.44
C ILE A 9 36.04 -16.22 -25.14
N ASP A 10 36.90 -16.37 -24.15
CA ASP A 10 36.62 -16.59 -22.75
C ASP A 10 35.64 -15.53 -22.21
N LEU A 11 34.67 -16.03 -21.44
CA LEU A 11 33.54 -15.32 -20.87
C LEU A 11 33.99 -14.55 -19.63
N PRO A 12 33.69 -13.24 -19.46
CA PRO A 12 33.45 -12.74 -18.12
C PRO A 12 32.01 -13.10 -17.74
N ALA A 13 31.91 -14.13 -16.91
CA ALA A 13 30.71 -14.45 -16.14
C ALA A 13 30.42 -13.30 -15.18
N ASP A 14 29.75 -12.25 -15.67
CA ASP A 14 29.05 -11.32 -14.79
C ASP A 14 27.70 -10.97 -15.41
N VAL A 15 26.83 -11.99 -15.49
CA VAL A 15 25.41 -11.75 -15.24
C VAL A 15 25.34 -11.30 -13.79
N GLY A 16 25.66 -10.02 -13.58
CA GLY A 16 25.63 -9.34 -12.31
C GLY A 16 24.31 -9.69 -11.66
N ASN A 17 24.43 -10.51 -10.63
CA ASN A 17 23.42 -10.98 -9.73
C ASN A 17 22.58 -9.76 -9.27
N ASN A 18 21.59 -9.38 -10.06
CA ASN A 18 20.59 -8.37 -9.70
C ASN A 18 19.62 -9.06 -8.76
N GLN A 19 20.15 -9.52 -7.62
CA GLN A 19 19.41 -9.75 -6.40
C GLN A 19 18.84 -8.40 -6.00
N ARG A 20 17.80 -7.95 -6.72
CA ARG A 20 16.79 -7.07 -6.15
C ARG A 20 16.23 -7.88 -4.99
N SER A 21 16.83 -7.72 -3.82
CA SER A 21 16.30 -8.24 -2.57
C SER A 21 14.81 -7.94 -2.59
N LEU A 22 13.97 -8.98 -2.60
CA LEU A 22 12.54 -8.77 -2.70
C LEU A 22 12.14 -7.81 -1.58
N PRO A 23 11.40 -6.73 -1.89
CA PRO A 23 11.12 -5.69 -0.92
C PRO A 23 10.44 -6.32 0.29
N ILE A 24 10.95 -6.00 1.49
CA ILE A 24 10.49 -6.62 2.72
C ILE A 24 9.04 -6.20 2.98
N ALA A 25 8.16 -7.18 3.18
CA ALA A 25 6.75 -6.93 3.49
C ALA A 25 6.59 -6.53 4.96
N ARG A 26 6.87 -5.26 5.25
CA ARG A 26 6.78 -4.67 6.58
C ARG A 26 6.05 -3.34 6.51
N LEU A 27 5.22 -3.10 7.53
CA LEU A 27 4.49 -1.85 7.67
C LEU A 27 5.26 -0.88 8.57
N SER A 28 5.23 0.40 8.20
CA SER A 28 5.82 1.53 8.94
C SER A 28 5.37 1.54 10.39
N LYS A 29 6.30 1.92 11.28
CA LYS A 29 6.02 2.04 12.71
C LYS A 29 5.13 3.26 13.00
N CYS A 30 5.40 4.39 12.35
CA CYS A 30 4.77 5.68 12.66
C CYS A 30 4.42 6.44 11.36
N PRO A 31 3.30 6.11 10.67
CA PRO A 31 2.78 6.97 9.62
C PRO A 31 2.33 8.30 10.25
N ARG A 32 2.80 9.43 9.71
CA ARG A 32 2.47 10.76 10.27
C ARG A 32 1.16 11.28 9.72
N THR A 33 0.84 10.95 8.47
CA THR A 33 -0.32 11.46 7.75
C THR A 33 -1.19 10.32 7.18
N LEU A 34 -2.42 10.65 6.76
CA LEU A 34 -3.24 9.71 5.99
C LEU A 34 -2.66 9.47 4.59
N HIS A 35 -1.93 10.43 4.01
CA HIS A 35 -1.19 10.24 2.75
C HIS A 35 -0.07 9.19 2.93
N ASP A 36 0.66 9.19 4.05
CA ASP A 36 1.66 8.15 4.34
C ASP A 36 1.02 6.76 4.40
N LEU A 37 -0.18 6.66 4.98
CA LEU A 37 -0.93 5.41 5.03
C LEU A 37 -1.37 4.95 3.65
N TRP A 38 -1.83 5.87 2.79
CA TRP A 38 -2.21 5.52 1.43
C TRP A 38 -0.99 5.11 0.60
N GLY A 39 0.11 5.88 0.67
CA GLY A 39 1.37 5.55 0.01
C GLY A 39 1.93 4.20 0.46
N GLU A 40 1.84 3.87 1.74
CA GLU A 40 2.21 2.54 2.27
C GLU A 40 1.41 1.40 1.59
N TYR A 41 0.13 1.64 1.28
CA TYR A 41 -0.72 0.67 0.59
C TYR A 41 -0.41 0.57 -0.90
N GLU A 42 -0.28 1.72 -1.56
CA GLU A 42 -0.18 1.80 -3.00
C GLU A 42 1.20 1.47 -3.54
N LEU A 43 2.24 2.02 -2.92
CA LEU A 43 3.63 1.95 -3.37
C LEU A 43 4.54 1.24 -2.36
N GLY A 44 4.15 1.26 -1.08
CA GLY A 44 5.04 0.90 0.02
C GLY A 44 5.75 2.13 0.58
N LEU A 45 6.32 2.01 1.78
CA LEU A 45 6.98 3.13 2.46
C LEU A 45 8.39 2.74 2.89
N GLY A 46 9.38 3.59 2.65
CA GLY A 46 10.77 3.35 3.11
C GLY A 46 11.43 2.10 2.52
N GLY A 47 11.17 1.79 1.25
CA GLY A 47 11.73 0.61 0.57
C GLY A 47 11.02 -0.72 0.92
N PHE A 48 9.94 -0.67 1.70
CA PHE A 48 9.10 -1.84 1.95
C PHE A 48 8.13 -2.09 0.81
N LYS A 49 7.69 -3.34 0.71
CA LYS A 49 6.68 -3.76 -0.26
C LYS A 49 5.39 -2.99 -0.05
N ALA A 50 4.67 -2.68 -1.12
CA ALA A 50 3.33 -2.10 -1.05
C ALA A 50 2.36 -3.03 -0.30
N ALA A 51 1.56 -2.49 0.62
CA ALA A 51 0.67 -3.31 1.43
C ALA A 51 -0.39 -4.04 0.59
N LYS A 52 -0.82 -3.46 -0.54
CA LYS A 52 -1.75 -4.11 -1.49
C LYS A 52 -1.21 -5.42 -2.06
N LEU A 53 0.12 -5.56 -2.12
CA LEU A 53 0.82 -6.73 -2.66
C LEU A 53 1.19 -7.77 -1.59
N PHE A 54 0.82 -7.56 -0.32
CA PHE A 54 1.13 -8.51 0.74
C PHE A 54 0.38 -9.82 0.54
N THR A 55 1.09 -10.93 0.62
CA THR A 55 0.54 -12.29 0.72
C THR A 55 -0.12 -12.51 2.08
N ALA A 56 -0.97 -13.53 2.20
CA ALA A 56 -1.62 -13.87 3.47
C ALA A 56 -0.62 -14.11 4.62
N ARG A 57 0.51 -14.77 4.32
CA ARG A 57 1.59 -15.01 5.30
C ARG A 57 2.25 -13.71 5.77
N GLU A 58 2.53 -12.79 4.85
CA GLU A 58 3.13 -11.48 5.17
C GLU A 58 2.15 -10.62 5.99
N ARG A 59 0.86 -10.60 5.60
CA ARG A 59 -0.20 -9.93 6.38
C ARG A 59 -0.30 -10.51 7.79
N GLY A 60 -0.12 -11.82 7.94
CA GLY A 60 -0.09 -12.50 9.24
C GLY A 60 1.01 -11.99 10.15
N LYS A 61 2.20 -11.68 9.62
CA LYS A 61 3.32 -11.12 10.40
C LYS A 61 3.06 -9.70 10.89
N GLU A 62 2.33 -8.90 10.10
CA GLU A 62 1.95 -7.52 10.44
C GLU A 62 0.47 -7.39 10.84
N LYS A 63 -0.14 -8.47 11.36
CA LYS A 63 -1.60 -8.61 11.56
C LYS A 63 -2.26 -7.41 12.24
N CYS A 64 -1.71 -6.97 13.37
CA CYS A 64 -2.30 -5.90 14.17
C CYS A 64 -2.33 -4.55 13.43
N LYS A 65 -1.22 -4.20 12.76
CA LYS A 65 -1.13 -2.96 11.99
C LYS A 65 -1.98 -3.05 10.73
N TYR A 66 -1.86 -4.16 9.99
CA TYR A 66 -2.61 -4.40 8.78
C TYR A 66 -4.12 -4.31 9.05
N TYR A 67 -4.62 -5.02 10.06
CA TYR A 67 -6.05 -5.00 10.41
C TYR A 67 -6.57 -3.59 10.73
N ARG A 68 -5.82 -2.79 11.50
CA ARG A 68 -6.23 -1.40 11.80
C ARG A 68 -6.28 -0.52 10.56
N ARG A 69 -5.30 -0.65 9.67
CA ARG A 69 -5.13 0.22 8.48
C ARG A 69 -6.02 -0.20 7.31
N ASN A 70 -6.35 -1.49 7.22
CA ASN A 70 -7.10 -2.08 6.12
C ASN A 70 -8.46 -1.43 5.87
N ASN A 71 -9.15 -0.97 6.92
CA ASN A 71 -10.43 -0.28 6.74
C ASN A 71 -10.27 1.05 6.00
N PHE A 72 -9.26 1.84 6.36
CA PHE A 72 -8.95 3.09 5.69
C PHE A 72 -8.54 2.84 4.23
N TRP A 73 -7.64 1.87 4.00
CA TRP A 73 -7.21 1.53 2.63
C TRP A 73 -8.37 1.11 1.74
N LYS A 74 -9.34 0.35 2.27
CA LYS A 74 -10.54 -0.04 1.52
C LYS A 74 -11.37 1.16 1.10
N ILE A 75 -11.63 2.09 2.02
CA ILE A 75 -12.42 3.31 1.74
C ILE A 75 -11.76 4.13 0.63
N VAL A 76 -10.47 4.43 0.77
CA VAL A 76 -9.75 5.21 -0.25
C VAL A 76 -9.67 4.45 -1.58
N ALA A 77 -9.38 3.15 -1.56
CA ALA A 77 -9.34 2.33 -2.77
C ALA A 77 -10.70 2.26 -3.48
N GLU A 78 -11.81 2.25 -2.75
CA GLU A 78 -13.16 2.27 -3.31
C GLU A 78 -13.45 3.60 -4.01
N MET A 79 -13.13 4.73 -3.37
CA MET A 79 -13.26 6.07 -3.97
C MET A 79 -12.37 6.21 -5.22
N VAL A 80 -11.13 5.74 -5.16
CA VAL A 80 -10.22 5.76 -6.32
C VAL A 80 -10.75 4.91 -7.46
N ARG A 81 -11.32 3.74 -7.17
CA ARG A 81 -11.96 2.90 -8.18
C ARG A 81 -13.21 3.54 -8.79
N ALA A 82 -13.89 4.44 -8.05
CA ALA A 82 -15.02 5.22 -8.53
C ALA A 82 -14.61 6.41 -9.40
N GLY A 83 -13.30 6.66 -9.55
CA GLY A 83 -12.75 7.75 -10.38
C GLY A 83 -12.32 8.99 -9.60
N GLU A 84 -12.40 8.99 -8.27
CA GLU A 84 -11.83 10.08 -7.46
C GLU A 84 -10.30 9.96 -7.36
N SER A 85 -9.59 11.07 -7.15
CA SER A 85 -8.16 11.01 -6.81
C SER A 85 -7.96 10.56 -5.37
N ALA A 86 -6.81 9.95 -5.07
CA ALA A 86 -6.49 9.54 -3.71
C ALA A 86 -6.45 10.73 -2.74
N ASP A 87 -5.95 11.88 -3.18
CA ASP A 87 -5.91 13.10 -2.37
C ASP A 87 -7.32 13.60 -2.05
N ALA A 88 -8.22 13.64 -3.04
CA ALA A 88 -9.62 14.02 -2.80
C ALA A 88 -10.34 13.06 -1.84
N ALA A 89 -10.07 11.75 -1.96
CA ALA A 89 -10.59 10.75 -1.06
C ALA A 89 -10.07 10.94 0.38
N ILE A 90 -8.77 11.23 0.54
CA ILE A 90 -8.16 11.51 1.85
C ILE A 90 -8.73 12.80 2.46
N ASP A 91 -8.91 13.85 1.66
CA ASP A 91 -9.53 15.09 2.09
C ASP A 91 -10.97 14.88 2.59
N LYS A 92 -11.75 14.02 1.91
CA LYS A 92 -13.08 13.59 2.38
C LYS A 92 -13.02 12.91 3.73
N VAL A 93 -12.08 11.98 3.93
CA VAL A 93 -11.88 11.29 5.21
C VAL A 93 -11.55 12.30 6.32
N TYR A 94 -10.67 13.27 6.05
CA TYR A 94 -10.36 14.33 7.00
C TYR A 94 -11.54 15.27 7.26
N ARG A 95 -12.37 15.57 6.25
CA ARG A 95 -13.58 16.39 6.42
C ARG A 95 -14.60 15.71 7.33
N VAL A 96 -14.81 14.40 7.17
CA VAL A 96 -15.76 13.62 7.98
C VAL A 96 -15.30 13.48 9.42
N TYR A 97 -14.03 13.14 9.65
CA TYR A 97 -13.54 12.85 11.00
C TYR A 97 -12.88 14.04 11.70
N GLY A 98 -12.55 15.10 10.98
CA GLY A 98 -11.90 16.32 11.47
C GLY A 98 -10.41 16.39 11.14
N GLN A 99 -9.99 17.51 10.57
CA GLN A 99 -8.60 17.78 10.14
C GLN A 99 -7.59 17.83 11.30
N SER A 100 -8.03 18.23 12.50
CA SER A 100 -7.16 18.31 13.68
C SER A 100 -6.86 16.96 14.33
N ARG A 101 -7.46 15.87 13.85
CA ARG A 101 -7.29 14.54 14.44
C ARG A 101 -6.02 13.87 13.95
N THR A 102 -5.36 13.18 14.86
CA THR A 102 -4.23 12.30 14.55
C THR A 102 -4.68 11.10 13.71
N VAL A 103 -3.73 10.50 12.97
CA VAL A 103 -3.97 9.28 12.17
C VAL A 103 -4.59 8.15 13.00
N THR A 104 -4.21 8.00 14.27
CA THR A 104 -4.77 6.94 15.12
C THR A 104 -6.22 7.24 15.53
N GLN A 105 -6.55 8.49 15.81
CA GLN A 105 -7.94 8.91 16.11
C GLN A 105 -8.83 8.72 14.88
N VAL A 106 -8.38 9.25 13.73
CA VAL A 106 -8.49 8.68 12.37
C VAL A 106 -9.14 7.29 12.26
N LEU A 107 -8.25 6.31 12.30
CA LEU A 107 -8.53 4.88 12.17
C LEU A 107 -9.50 4.35 13.23
N ASN A 108 -9.46 4.89 14.45
CA ASN A 108 -10.37 4.48 15.51
C ASN A 108 -11.82 4.88 15.21
N CYS A 109 -12.04 6.06 14.61
CA CYS A 109 -13.37 6.49 14.17
C CYS A 109 -13.89 5.65 13.01
N ILE A 110 -13.07 5.44 11.97
CA ILE A 110 -13.40 4.53 10.86
C ILE A 110 -13.80 3.14 11.38
N ARG A 111 -13.04 2.60 12.34
CA ARG A 111 -13.35 1.29 12.93
C ARG A 111 -14.69 1.29 13.68
N LYS A 112 -15.04 2.38 14.37
CA LYS A 112 -16.33 2.50 15.07
C LYS A 112 -17.48 2.52 14.05
N ASP A 113 -17.33 3.27 12.97
CA ASP A 113 -18.37 3.39 11.94
C ASP A 113 -18.52 2.10 11.14
N ASN A 114 -17.43 1.40 10.83
CA ASN A 114 -17.51 0.10 10.14
C ASN A 114 -18.29 -0.96 10.93
N LYS A 115 -18.31 -0.89 12.27
CA LYS A 115 -19.18 -1.75 13.09
C LYS A 115 -20.67 -1.43 12.94
N ARG A 116 -20.99 -0.23 12.45
CA ARG A 116 -22.36 0.29 12.26
C ARG A 116 -22.74 0.35 10.77
N GLY A 117 -21.95 -0.27 9.89
CA GLY A 117 -22.21 -0.29 8.45
C GLY A 117 -21.48 0.77 7.63
N GLY A 118 -20.48 1.47 8.21
CA GLY A 118 -19.65 2.48 7.55
C GLY A 118 -20.27 3.89 7.57
N HIS A 119 -19.44 4.92 7.40
CA HIS A 119 -19.92 6.30 7.36
C HIS A 119 -20.62 6.58 6.02
N PRO A 120 -21.84 7.15 6.00
CA PRO A 120 -22.61 7.37 4.76
C PRO A 120 -21.85 8.21 3.73
N ASP A 121 -21.23 9.32 4.17
CA ASP A 121 -20.50 10.23 3.26
C ASP A 121 -19.19 9.67 2.70
N LEU A 122 -18.75 8.52 3.21
CA LEU A 122 -17.56 7.81 2.73
C LEU A 122 -17.89 6.61 1.85
N LYS A 123 -19.18 6.32 1.62
CA LYS A 123 -19.61 5.30 0.68
C LYS A 123 -19.61 5.90 -0.72
N VAL A 124 -19.04 5.18 -1.66
CA VAL A 124 -19.29 5.50 -3.07
C VAL A 124 -20.73 5.09 -3.35
N GLY A 125 -21.57 6.05 -3.73
CA GLY A 125 -22.90 5.74 -4.24
C GLY A 125 -22.75 4.84 -5.45
N HIS A 126 -23.15 3.59 -5.34
CA HIS A 126 -23.32 2.71 -6.50
C HIS A 126 -24.42 3.35 -7.36
N LEU A 127 -24.00 4.00 -8.45
CA LEU A 127 -24.88 4.27 -9.59
C LEU A 127 -25.21 2.94 -10.29
#